data_AF-U1QSG7-F1
#
_entry.id   AF-U1QSG7-F1
#
_cell.length_a   1.000
_cell.length_b   1.000
_cell.length_c   1.000
_cell.angle_alpha   90.00
_cell.angle_beta   90.00
_cell.angle_gamma   90.00
#
_symmetry.space_group_name_H-M   'P 1'
#
loop_
_entity.id
_entity.type
_entity.pdbx_description
1 polymer ?
#
loop_
_entity_poly.entity_id
_entity_poly.type
_entity_poly.pdbx_seq_one_letter_code
_entity_poly.pdbx_strand_id
1 'polypeptide(L)'
;MQVFAFDRDFTVDVNPYPGREAVPLGWVRHLAHETGHAVYAIGNQDLAAEAAIPGVVDIVGRHPDDWDRWLGDKRPNGRYERFPERRERLALIADLHPDADGYVVVDDIDLSDVDGRDHYHAWDFVPALRRGDIDPLLPWVDDPVPDSGYTVEDGSTSGDSDDAGELVTEPDDEDRQTWVRRERSR
;
A
#
# COMPACT_ATOMS: atom_id res chain seq x y z
N MET A 1 0.16 -10.76 -16.26
CA MET A 1 -0.23 -10.09 -15.00
C MET A 1 0.98 -9.39 -14.40
N GLN A 2 0.88 -8.08 -14.13
CA GLN A 2 1.83 -7.35 -13.29
C GLN A 2 1.52 -7.51 -11.79
N VAL A 3 2.56 -7.42 -10.96
CA VAL A 3 2.45 -7.35 -9.50
C VAL A 3 2.84 -5.95 -9.03
N PHE A 4 2.00 -5.33 -8.19
CA PHE A 4 2.22 -4.00 -7.64
C PHE A 4 2.43 -4.04 -6.14
N ALA A 5 3.40 -3.26 -5.67
CA ALA A 5 3.66 -3.03 -4.26
C ALA A 5 3.62 -1.53 -3.97
N PHE A 6 2.76 -1.12 -3.05
CA PHE A 6 2.59 0.28 -2.68
C PHE A 6 3.02 0.51 -1.23
N ASP A 7 3.78 1.58 -1.00
CA ASP A 7 3.75 2.26 0.29
C ASP A 7 2.45 3.07 0.43
N ARG A 8 2.08 3.38 1.66
CA ARG A 8 0.99 4.30 1.99
C ARG A 8 1.51 5.73 2.09
N ASP A 9 2.44 5.95 3.01
CA ASP A 9 2.81 7.28 3.46
C ASP A 9 3.65 7.95 2.37
N PHE A 10 3.35 9.22 2.12
CA PHE A 10 3.92 10.03 1.04
C PHE A 10 3.75 9.46 -0.38
N THR A 11 2.91 8.44 -0.53
CA THR A 11 2.70 7.71 -1.78
C THR A 11 1.26 7.77 -2.24
N VAL A 12 0.32 7.45 -1.35
CA VAL A 12 -1.13 7.44 -1.62
C VAL A 12 -1.78 8.74 -1.10
N ASP A 13 -2.84 9.19 -1.76
CA ASP A 13 -3.53 10.46 -1.52
C ASP A 13 -4.14 10.63 -0.11
N VAL A 14 -4.28 9.56 0.67
CA VAL A 14 -4.66 9.61 2.09
C VAL A 14 -3.57 10.19 3.00
N ASN A 15 -2.31 10.14 2.57
CA ASN A 15 -1.20 10.83 3.23
C ASN A 15 -0.09 11.21 2.23
N PRO A 16 -0.34 12.18 1.34
CA PRO A 16 0.53 12.45 0.20
C PRO A 16 1.77 13.25 0.59
N TYR A 17 2.85 13.11 -0.19
CA TYR A 17 4.01 13.97 -0.05
C TYR A 17 3.60 15.44 -0.31
N PRO A 18 4.00 16.41 0.52
CA PRO A 18 3.59 17.81 0.36
C PRO A 18 3.97 18.40 -1.02
N GLY A 19 2.97 18.91 -1.75
CA GLY A 19 3.18 19.58 -3.04
C GLY A 19 3.60 18.66 -4.19
N ARG A 20 3.42 17.34 -4.04
CA ARG A 20 3.64 16.34 -5.08
C ARG A 20 2.34 15.61 -5.40
N GLU A 21 2.26 15.08 -6.61
CA GLU A 21 1.16 14.21 -7.01
C GLU A 21 1.26 12.86 -6.29
N ALA A 22 0.13 12.34 -5.84
CA ALA A 22 0.02 11.07 -5.12
C ALA A 22 -0.90 10.12 -5.88
N VAL A 23 -0.74 8.83 -5.64
CA VAL A 23 -1.61 7.80 -6.23
C VAL A 23 -2.98 7.86 -5.53
N PRO A 24 -4.10 7.96 -6.27
CA PRO A 24 -5.41 7.95 -5.64
C PRO A 24 -5.70 6.61 -4.96
N LEU A 25 -6.12 6.59 -3.69
CA LEU A 25 -6.48 5.35 -2.98
C LEU A 25 -7.56 4.56 -3.74
N GLY A 26 -8.54 5.28 -4.31
CA GLY A 26 -9.58 4.67 -5.12
C GLY A 26 -9.00 3.94 -6.35
N TRP A 27 -7.93 4.47 -6.95
CA TRP A 27 -7.28 3.83 -8.09
C TRP A 27 -6.54 2.56 -7.67
N VAL A 28 -5.87 2.57 -6.51
CA VAL A 28 -5.25 1.37 -5.93
C VAL A 28 -6.30 0.27 -5.70
N ARG A 29 -7.49 0.64 -5.20
CA ARG A 29 -8.61 -0.29 -5.03
C ARG A 29 -9.10 -0.84 -6.37
N HIS A 30 -9.32 0.01 -7.36
CA HIS A 30 -9.74 -0.42 -8.70
C HIS A 30 -8.72 -1.41 -9.29
N LEU A 31 -7.43 -1.07 -9.22
CA LEU A 31 -6.35 -1.96 -9.65
C LEU A 31 -6.42 -3.32 -8.96
N ALA A 32 -6.61 -3.36 -7.64
CA ALA A 32 -6.60 -4.60 -6.88
C ALA A 32 -7.84 -5.49 -7.09
N HIS A 33 -9.01 -4.88 -7.31
CA HIS A 33 -10.30 -5.60 -7.23
C HIS A 33 -11.02 -5.74 -8.56
N GLU A 34 -10.72 -4.88 -9.53
CA GLU A 34 -11.41 -4.83 -10.83
C GLU A 34 -10.50 -5.21 -11.99
N THR A 35 -9.21 -5.44 -11.73
CA THR A 35 -8.26 -5.93 -12.74
C THR A 35 -7.70 -7.31 -12.36
N GLY A 36 -6.93 -7.90 -13.27
CA GLY A 36 -6.25 -9.18 -13.01
C GLY A 36 -4.91 -9.06 -12.27
N HIS A 37 -4.52 -7.87 -11.81
CA HIS A 37 -3.22 -7.61 -11.19
C HIS A 37 -3.19 -7.99 -9.71
N ALA A 38 -2.00 -8.40 -9.22
CA ALA A 38 -1.80 -8.60 -7.79
C ALA A 38 -1.29 -7.30 -7.17
N VAL A 39 -1.85 -6.88 -6.03
CA VAL A 39 -1.54 -5.59 -5.38
C VAL A 39 -1.29 -5.81 -3.90
N TYR A 40 -0.23 -5.22 -3.35
CA TYR A 40 0.22 -5.41 -1.96
C TYR A 40 0.54 -4.08 -1.26
N ALA A 41 0.27 -4.00 0.03
CA ALA A 41 0.78 -2.94 0.90
C ALA A 41 2.12 -3.36 1.52
N ILE A 42 3.20 -2.62 1.24
CA ILE A 42 4.56 -2.97 1.69
C ILE A 42 5.17 -2.02 2.71
N GLY A 43 4.58 -0.85 2.97
CA GLY A 43 5.03 0.10 3.99
C GLY A 43 4.06 0.15 5.17
N ASN A 44 3.49 1.32 5.45
CA ASN A 44 2.49 1.45 6.52
C ASN A 44 1.24 0.57 6.23
N GLN A 45 0.92 -0.29 7.20
CA GLN A 45 -0.07 -1.36 7.06
C GLN A 45 -1.52 -0.88 7.07
N ASP A 46 -1.78 0.40 7.40
CA ASP A 46 -3.12 0.98 7.28
C ASP A 46 -3.64 0.89 5.82
N LEU A 47 -2.74 0.95 4.82
CA LEU A 47 -3.13 0.80 3.42
C LEU A 47 -3.76 -0.56 3.11
N ALA A 48 -3.34 -1.63 3.80
CA ALA A 48 -3.92 -2.96 3.64
C ALA A 48 -5.42 -2.93 3.98
N ALA A 49 -5.78 -2.26 5.08
CA ALA A 49 -7.17 -2.07 5.48
C ALA A 49 -7.89 -1.05 4.59
N GLU A 50 -7.27 0.09 4.30
CA GLU A 50 -7.85 1.17 3.50
C GLU A 50 -8.16 0.71 2.07
N ALA A 51 -7.27 -0.05 1.42
CA ALA A 51 -7.48 -0.55 0.06
C ALA A 51 -8.05 -1.98 0.00
N ALA A 52 -8.26 -2.64 1.15
CA ALA A 52 -8.61 -4.05 1.25
C ALA A 52 -7.66 -4.96 0.45
N ILE A 53 -6.36 -4.70 0.51
CA ILE A 53 -5.30 -5.46 -0.17
C ILE A 53 -4.44 -6.21 0.85
N PRO A 54 -3.76 -7.31 0.46
CA PRO A 54 -2.85 -8.02 1.35
C PRO A 54 -1.71 -7.13 1.87
N GLY A 55 -1.50 -7.17 3.18
CA GLY A 55 -0.35 -6.53 3.86
C GLY A 55 0.79 -7.51 4.14
N VAL A 56 1.75 -7.07 4.95
CA VAL A 56 2.97 -7.83 5.30
C VAL A 56 2.64 -9.11 6.05
N VAL A 57 1.66 -9.08 6.96
CA VAL A 57 1.23 -10.30 7.68
C VAL A 57 0.62 -11.32 6.71
N ASP A 58 -0.17 -10.87 5.73
CA ASP A 58 -0.74 -11.75 4.71
C ASP A 58 0.33 -12.33 3.78
N ILE A 59 1.35 -11.53 3.43
CA ILE A 59 2.51 -11.98 2.64
C ILE A 59 3.26 -13.08 3.39
N VAL A 60 3.64 -12.84 4.66
CA VAL A 60 4.34 -13.83 5.48
C VAL A 60 3.49 -15.06 5.74
N GLY A 61 2.18 -14.91 5.94
CA GLY A 61 1.25 -16.03 6.16
C GLY A 61 1.17 -17.02 4.99
N ARG A 62 1.60 -16.61 3.79
CA ARG A 62 1.73 -17.51 2.63
C ARG A 62 3.08 -18.24 2.57
N HIS A 63 3.98 -17.95 3.52
CA HIS A 63 5.27 -18.61 3.76
C HIS A 63 5.31 -19.20 5.18
N PRO A 64 4.46 -20.19 5.51
CA PRO A 64 4.20 -20.58 6.89
C PRO A 64 5.43 -21.14 7.62
N ASP A 65 6.38 -21.73 6.90
CA ASP A 65 7.61 -22.28 7.48
C ASP A 65 8.57 -21.19 7.99
N ASP A 66 8.38 -19.93 7.59
CA ASP A 66 9.22 -18.78 8.00
C ASP A 66 8.49 -17.80 8.95
N TRP A 67 7.32 -18.16 9.48
CA TRP A 67 6.52 -17.25 10.32
C TRP A 67 7.28 -16.69 11.53
N ASP A 68 7.87 -17.58 12.34
CA ASP A 68 8.60 -17.19 13.55
C ASP A 68 9.85 -16.36 13.22
N ARG A 69 10.45 -16.60 12.04
CA ARG A 69 11.60 -15.84 11.55
C ARG A 69 11.20 -14.41 11.21
N TRP A 70 10.08 -14.22 10.51
CA TRP A 70 9.67 -12.93 9.96
C TRP A 70 8.87 -12.06 10.90
N LEU A 71 8.02 -12.66 11.74
CA LEU A 71 7.13 -11.94 12.64
C LEU A 71 7.44 -12.20 14.11
N GLY A 72 7.95 -13.39 14.44
CA GLY A 72 8.09 -13.84 15.82
C GLY A 72 6.73 -13.95 16.52
N ASP A 73 6.73 -13.80 17.84
CA ASP A 73 5.51 -13.92 18.64
C ASP A 73 4.57 -12.72 18.46
N LYS A 74 3.27 -12.98 18.55
CA LYS A 74 2.26 -11.91 18.65
C LYS A 74 2.20 -11.41 20.10
N ARG A 75 2.49 -10.14 20.30
CA ARG A 75 2.46 -9.47 21.62
C ARG A 75 1.03 -9.20 22.08
N PRO A 76 0.80 -8.96 23.40
CA PRO A 76 -0.54 -8.70 23.94
C PRO A 76 -1.25 -7.47 23.35
N ASN A 77 -0.50 -6.51 22.82
CA ASN A 77 -1.06 -5.35 22.10
C ASN A 77 -1.45 -5.65 20.65
N GLY A 78 -1.41 -6.92 20.24
CA GLY A 78 -1.76 -7.35 18.89
C GLY A 78 -0.64 -7.18 17.85
N ARG A 79 0.48 -6.54 18.19
CA ARG A 79 1.62 -6.35 17.28
C ARG A 79 2.54 -7.57 17.27
N TYR A 80 3.19 -7.83 16.15
CA TYR A 80 4.27 -8.81 16.07
C TYR A 80 5.57 -8.23 16.62
N GLU A 81 6.51 -9.08 17.00
CA GLU A 81 7.81 -8.65 17.54
C GLU A 81 8.63 -7.85 16.55
N ARG A 82 8.52 -8.21 15.27
CA ARG A 82 9.28 -7.65 14.17
C ARG A 82 8.49 -7.79 12.86
N PHE A 83 9.00 -7.16 11.82
CA PHE A 83 8.55 -7.32 10.45
C PHE A 83 9.77 -7.46 9.53
N PRO A 84 9.66 -8.15 8.38
CA PRO A 84 10.68 -8.10 7.33
C PRO A 84 10.96 -6.66 6.89
N GLU A 85 12.16 -6.37 6.43
CA GLU A 85 12.50 -5.08 5.80
C GLU A 85 11.80 -4.92 4.45
N ARG A 86 11.70 -3.68 3.91
CA ARG A 86 11.04 -3.43 2.62
C ARG A 86 11.58 -4.28 1.47
N ARG A 87 12.89 -4.44 1.39
CA ARG A 87 13.55 -5.29 0.37
C ARG A 87 13.19 -6.77 0.53
N GLU A 88 13.09 -7.25 1.77
CA GLU A 88 12.70 -8.62 2.08
C GLU A 88 11.21 -8.86 1.77
N ARG A 89 10.33 -7.89 2.05
CA ARG A 89 8.90 -7.93 1.66
C ARG A 89 8.77 -8.12 0.15
N LEU A 90 9.55 -7.37 -0.63
CA LEU A 90 9.56 -7.47 -2.09
C LEU A 90 10.07 -8.83 -2.59
N ALA A 91 11.04 -9.43 -1.91
CA ALA A 91 11.50 -10.79 -2.22
C ALA A 91 10.39 -11.82 -1.94
N LEU A 92 9.74 -11.75 -0.78
CA LEU A 92 8.63 -12.63 -0.42
C LEU A 92 7.45 -12.51 -1.39
N ILE A 93 7.15 -11.31 -1.90
CA ILE A 93 6.12 -11.11 -2.93
C ILE A 93 6.53 -11.78 -4.25
N ALA A 94 7.80 -11.66 -4.66
CA ALA A 94 8.27 -12.29 -5.89
C ALA A 94 8.16 -13.82 -5.83
N ASP A 95 8.49 -14.42 -4.68
CA ASP A 95 8.34 -15.85 -4.45
C ASP A 95 6.88 -16.34 -4.57
N LEU A 96 5.90 -15.48 -4.27
CA LEU A 96 4.47 -15.80 -4.41
C LEU A 96 3.97 -15.70 -5.86
N HIS A 97 4.67 -14.98 -6.73
CA HIS A 97 4.28 -14.73 -8.12
C HIS A 97 5.45 -14.95 -9.07
N PRO A 98 6.06 -16.15 -9.13
CA PRO A 98 7.27 -16.39 -9.93
C PRO A 98 7.04 -16.23 -11.43
N ASP A 99 5.78 -16.35 -11.87
CA ASP A 99 5.35 -16.26 -13.27
C ASP A 99 4.78 -14.86 -13.62
N ALA A 100 5.01 -13.84 -12.79
CA ALA A 100 4.58 -12.48 -13.10
C ALA A 100 5.30 -11.92 -14.35
N ASP A 101 4.61 -11.10 -15.13
CA ASP A 101 5.22 -10.43 -16.30
C ASP A 101 6.19 -9.32 -15.88
N GLY A 102 6.06 -8.83 -14.64
CA GLY A 102 6.84 -7.73 -14.09
C GLY A 102 6.36 -7.34 -12.69
N TYR A 103 7.22 -6.58 -11.99
CA TYR A 103 7.00 -6.09 -10.64
C TYR A 103 7.17 -4.58 -10.62
N VAL A 104 6.13 -3.86 -10.18
CA VAL A 104 6.12 -2.41 -10.06
C VAL A 104 6.05 -2.05 -8.59
N VAL A 105 6.96 -1.19 -8.14
CA VAL A 105 7.04 -0.74 -6.75
C VAL A 105 6.84 0.76 -6.72
N VAL A 106 5.82 1.23 -5.99
CA VAL A 106 5.55 2.65 -5.82
C VAL A 106 5.79 3.02 -4.36
N ASP A 107 6.85 3.78 -4.14
CA ASP A 107 7.41 3.99 -2.81
C ASP A 107 8.15 5.33 -2.73
N ASP A 108 8.03 6.04 -1.62
CA ASP A 108 8.77 7.27 -1.37
C ASP A 108 10.26 6.99 -1.06
N ILE A 109 10.57 5.78 -0.60
CA ILE A 109 11.92 5.25 -0.43
C ILE A 109 12.43 4.79 -1.80
N ASP A 110 13.67 5.17 -2.11
CA ASP A 110 14.37 4.61 -3.26
C ASP A 110 14.64 3.12 -3.05
N LEU A 111 14.00 2.29 -3.89
CA LEU A 111 14.15 0.85 -3.96
C LEU A 111 14.61 0.41 -5.37
N SER A 112 15.15 1.33 -6.16
CA SER A 112 15.67 1.05 -7.50
C SER A 112 16.89 0.11 -7.50
N ASP A 113 17.50 -0.12 -6.35
CA ASP A 113 18.57 -1.10 -6.16
C ASP A 113 18.08 -2.56 -6.13
N VAL A 114 16.78 -2.79 -6.04
CA VAL A 114 16.20 -4.13 -5.98
C VAL A 114 16.01 -4.69 -7.40
N ASP A 115 16.92 -5.55 -7.84
CA ASP A 115 16.94 -6.15 -9.18
C ASP A 115 15.57 -6.72 -9.62
N GLY A 116 15.25 -6.52 -10.91
CA GLY A 116 14.07 -7.08 -11.57
C GLY A 116 12.75 -6.38 -11.22
N ARG A 117 12.80 -5.14 -10.71
CA ARG A 117 11.63 -4.35 -10.31
C ARG A 117 11.72 -2.94 -10.87
N ASP A 118 10.59 -2.44 -11.34
CA ASP A 118 10.46 -1.05 -11.77
C ASP A 118 9.98 -0.22 -10.57
N HIS A 119 10.90 0.56 -10.00
CA HIS A 119 10.60 1.48 -8.91
C HIS A 119 10.12 2.84 -9.44
N TYR A 120 9.12 3.39 -8.77
CA TYR A 120 8.63 4.74 -8.98
C TYR A 120 8.39 5.43 -7.63
N HIS A 121 8.72 6.72 -7.57
CA HIS A 121 8.03 7.60 -6.63
C HIS A 121 6.62 7.90 -7.15
N ALA A 122 5.68 8.21 -6.25
CA ALA A 122 4.29 8.47 -6.63
C ALA A 122 4.13 9.56 -7.71
N TRP A 123 4.94 10.64 -7.63
CA TRP A 123 4.92 11.74 -8.59
C TRP A 123 5.54 11.41 -9.96
N ASP A 124 6.24 10.29 -10.08
CA ASP A 124 6.76 9.78 -11.35
C ASP A 124 5.84 8.66 -11.90
N PHE A 125 5.24 7.87 -11.00
CA PHE A 125 4.30 6.81 -11.31
C PHE A 125 3.04 7.33 -12.01
N VAL A 126 2.35 8.32 -11.42
CA VAL A 126 1.08 8.82 -11.97
C VAL A 126 1.24 9.36 -13.39
N PRO A 127 2.25 10.18 -13.71
CA PRO A 127 2.52 10.57 -15.09
C PRO A 127 2.86 9.40 -16.02
N ALA A 128 3.62 8.41 -15.56
CA ALA A 128 3.97 7.24 -16.37
C ALA A 128 2.74 6.38 -16.69
N LEU A 129 1.86 6.19 -15.71
CA LEU A 129 0.60 5.49 -15.86
C LEU A 129 -0.33 6.19 -16.85
N ARG A 130 -0.50 7.52 -16.74
CA ARG A 130 -1.30 8.32 -17.69
C ARG A 130 -0.80 8.23 -19.14
N ARG A 131 0.50 8.03 -19.34
CA ARG A 131 1.10 7.85 -20.67
C ARG A 131 0.99 6.41 -21.20
N GLY A 132 0.64 5.45 -20.35
CA GLY A 132 0.61 4.02 -20.68
C GLY A 132 2.01 3.38 -20.70
N ASP A 133 2.99 3.97 -20.00
CA ASP A 133 4.37 3.48 -19.99
C ASP A 133 4.55 2.21 -19.13
N ILE A 134 3.60 1.95 -18.21
CA ILE A 134 3.66 0.83 -17.24
C ILE A 134 2.97 -0.41 -17.81
N ASP A 135 1.71 -0.25 -18.20
CA ASP A 135 0.94 -1.22 -18.97
C ASP A 135 -0.18 -0.43 -19.68
N PRO A 136 -0.24 -0.47 -21.02
CA PRO A 136 -1.21 0.32 -21.80
C PRO A 136 -2.66 -0.12 -21.60
N LEU A 137 -2.90 -1.27 -20.98
CA LEU A 137 -4.23 -1.78 -20.65
C LEU A 137 -4.71 -1.34 -19.26
N LEU A 138 -3.84 -0.71 -18.46
CA LEU A 138 -4.25 -0.16 -17.18
C LEU A 138 -5.15 1.06 -17.38
N PRO A 139 -6.38 1.05 -16.85
CA PRO A 139 -7.24 2.22 -16.92
C PRO A 139 -6.70 3.30 -16.00
N TRP A 140 -6.37 4.48 -16.56
CA TRP A 140 -6.32 5.70 -15.75
C TRP A 140 -7.74 6.25 -15.64
N VAL A 141 -8.23 6.40 -14.41
CA VAL A 141 -9.52 7.03 -14.13
C VAL A 141 -9.22 8.24 -13.26
N ASP A 142 -9.54 9.45 -13.73
CA ASP A 142 -9.28 10.70 -12.99
C ASP A 142 -10.04 10.79 -11.66
N ASP A 143 -11.08 9.95 -11.48
CA ASP A 143 -11.73 9.65 -10.21
C ASP A 143 -12.51 8.33 -10.35
N PRO A 144 -12.12 7.22 -9.67
CA PRO A 144 -12.97 6.05 -9.59
C PRO A 144 -14.24 6.46 -8.85
N VAL A 145 -15.33 6.58 -9.59
CA VAL A 145 -16.67 6.84 -9.04
C VAL A 145 -16.93 5.73 -8.03
N PRO A 146 -17.16 6.03 -6.74
CA PRO A 146 -17.64 5.00 -5.83
C PRO A 146 -18.96 4.50 -6.40
N ASP A 147 -19.05 3.20 -6.67
CA ASP A 147 -20.29 2.56 -7.06
C ASP A 147 -21.26 2.62 -5.87
N SER A 148 -21.87 3.78 -5.66
CA SER A 148 -22.92 4.00 -4.67
C SER A 148 -24.22 3.43 -5.22
N GLY A 149 -24.25 2.12 -5.42
CA GLY A 149 -25.41 1.34 -5.84
C GLY A 149 -26.40 1.04 -4.71
N TYR A 150 -26.53 1.92 -3.71
CA TYR A 150 -27.53 1.79 -2.65
C TYR A 150 -28.40 3.04 -2.57
N THR A 151 -29.60 2.91 -3.12
CA THR A 151 -30.73 3.78 -2.79
C THR A 151 -31.00 3.62 -1.29
N VAL A 152 -30.74 4.68 -0.53
CA VAL A 152 -31.04 4.74 0.90
C VAL A 152 -32.55 4.92 1.05
N GLU A 153 -33.26 3.86 1.45
CA GLU A 153 -34.52 4.04 2.17
C GLU A 153 -34.20 4.20 3.67
N ASP A 154 -34.79 5.25 4.23
CA ASP A 154 -34.68 5.77 5.58
C ASP A 154 -34.83 4.69 6.67
N GLY A 155 -33.90 4.70 7.63
CA GLY A 155 -33.87 3.76 8.73
C GLY A 155 -32.83 4.19 9.78
N SER A 156 -33.20 5.17 10.60
CA SER A 156 -32.43 5.59 11.78
C SER A 156 -32.01 4.41 12.66
N THR A 157 -30.73 4.30 12.99
CA THR A 157 -30.30 3.79 14.31
C THR A 157 -28.90 4.28 14.65
N SER A 158 -28.85 5.04 15.75
CA SER A 158 -27.65 5.46 16.46
C SER A 158 -26.90 4.25 16.99
N GLY A 159 -25.58 4.21 16.80
CA GLY A 159 -24.69 3.24 17.40
C GLY A 159 -23.29 3.81 17.49
N ASP A 160 -22.87 4.12 18.72
CA ASP A 160 -21.50 4.47 19.08
C ASP A 160 -20.49 3.51 18.46
N SER A 161 -19.38 4.05 17.97
CA SER A 161 -18.17 3.30 17.66
C SER A 161 -16.97 4.20 17.95
N ASP A 162 -16.66 4.34 19.24
CA ASP A 162 -15.30 4.60 19.69
C ASP A 162 -14.52 3.28 19.56
N ASP A 163 -13.92 3.05 18.40
CA ASP A 163 -12.80 2.11 18.25
C ASP A 163 -11.80 2.74 17.27
N ALA A 164 -11.07 3.74 17.77
CA ALA A 164 -9.88 4.23 17.11
C ALA A 164 -8.79 3.16 17.30
N GLY A 165 -8.72 2.23 16.35
CA GLY A 165 -7.57 1.34 16.21
C GLY A 165 -6.30 2.18 16.23
N GLU A 166 -5.43 1.89 17.20
CA GLU A 166 -4.16 2.58 17.38
C GLU A 166 -3.32 2.46 16.10
N LEU A 167 -3.11 3.60 15.43
CA LEU A 167 -2.36 3.70 14.17
C LEU A 167 -1.04 2.91 14.25
N VAL A 168 -0.85 1.97 13.32
CA VAL A 168 0.36 1.16 13.23
C VAL A 168 1.33 1.85 12.29
N THR A 169 2.01 2.88 12.80
CA THR A 169 3.11 3.54 12.09
C THR A 169 4.43 2.82 12.40
N GLU A 170 5.24 2.52 11.38
CA GLU A 170 6.58 1.95 11.60
C GLU A 170 7.55 3.05 12.12
N PRO A 171 8.63 2.69 12.84
CA PRO A 171 9.55 3.68 13.41
C PRO A 171 10.16 4.62 12.36
N ASP A 172 10.49 4.09 11.18
CA ASP A 172 10.99 4.89 10.06
C ASP A 172 9.93 5.91 9.57
N ASP A 173 8.64 5.57 9.66
CA ASP A 173 7.53 6.44 9.27
C ASP A 173 7.27 7.52 10.34
N GLU A 174 7.49 7.25 11.63
CA GLU A 174 7.36 8.24 12.72
C GLU A 174 8.41 9.37 12.62
N ASP A 175 9.67 9.02 12.34
CA ASP A 175 10.76 9.98 12.13
C ASP A 175 10.54 10.85 10.89
N ARG A 176 9.85 10.32 9.88
CA ARG A 176 9.45 11.04 8.66
C ARG A 176 8.31 12.04 8.91
N GLN A 177 7.29 11.64 9.66
CA GLN A 177 6.17 12.53 9.99
C GLN A 177 6.63 13.71 10.86
N THR A 178 7.61 13.50 11.74
CA THR A 178 8.20 14.60 12.53
C THR A 178 9.02 15.56 11.67
N TRP A 179 9.73 15.07 10.65
CA TRP A 179 10.44 15.93 9.69
C TRP A 179 9.48 16.81 8.87
N VAL A 180 8.39 16.25 8.32
CA VAL A 180 7.41 17.02 7.54
C VAL A 180 6.68 18.08 8.40
N ARG A 181 6.34 17.76 9.65
CA ARG A 181 5.77 18.77 10.59
C ARG A 181 6.73 19.95 10.80
N ARG A 182 8.03 19.68 10.83
CA ARG A 182 9.06 20.71 11.00
C ARG A 182 9.22 21.58 9.76
N GLU A 183 9.10 21.00 8.57
CA GLU A 183 9.23 21.74 7.31
C GLU A 183 8.00 22.60 6.99
N ARG A 184 6.80 22.13 7.34
CA ARG A 184 5.55 22.91 7.24
C ARG A 184 5.43 24.06 8.24
N SER A 185 6.30 24.11 9.25
CA SER A 185 6.32 25.16 10.29
C SER A 185 7.31 26.30 9.99
N ARG A 186 7.95 26.28 8.82
CA ARG A 186 8.86 27.33 8.33
C ARG A 186 8.20 28.16 7.23
#